data_AF-A0A1M6KYX9-F1
#
_entry.id   AF-A0A1M6KYX9-F1
#
_cell.length_a   1.000
_cell.length_b   1.000
_cell.length_c   1.000
_cell.angle_alpha   90.00
_cell.angle_beta   90.00
_cell.angle_gamma   90.00
#
_symmetry.space_group_name_H-M   'P 1'
#
loop_
_entity.id
_entity.type
_entity.pdbx_description
1 polymer ?
#
loop_
_entity_poly.entity_id
_entity_poly.type
_entity_poly.pdbx_seq_one_letter_code
_entity_poly.pdbx_strand_id
1 'polypeptide(L)'
;MKPSERIQQYRKPLLIGMVLFSCIVGGCLFPIVNCNPENPVETSLVMKTIILLSVFIFYTELGMLQAALFPNGSIGFAAALNLGMTVLGLIFRYLLEYEEVSNTYNFTAANVALHLFALTILPLMTYISRKQKS
;
A
#
# COMPACT_ATOMS: atom_id res chain seq x y z
N MET A 1 5.67 -10.37 29.63
CA MET A 1 6.22 -9.56 28.53
C MET A 1 5.15 -8.59 28.06
N LYS A 2 5.45 -7.29 28.03
CA LYS A 2 4.53 -6.28 27.51
C LYS A 2 4.34 -6.47 26.00
N PRO A 3 3.19 -6.08 25.41
CA PRO A 3 2.96 -6.20 23.96
C PRO A 3 4.06 -5.57 23.10
N SER A 4 4.59 -4.41 23.51
CA SER A 4 5.71 -3.72 22.84
C SER A 4 7.00 -4.54 22.83
N GLU A 5 7.32 -5.24 23.93
CA GLU A 5 8.50 -6.10 24.04
C GLU A 5 8.43 -7.29 23.09
N ARG A 6 7.23 -7.89 22.93
CA ARG A 6 7.00 -8.99 21.97
C ARG A 6 7.17 -8.52 20.52
N ILE A 7 6.63 -7.35 20.17
CA ILE A 7 6.77 -6.78 18.82
C ILE A 7 8.24 -6.53 18.49
N GLN A 8 9.02 -6.03 19.45
CA GLN A 8 10.45 -5.81 19.25
C GLN A 8 11.23 -7.13 19.14
N GLN A 9 10.89 -8.15 19.94
CA GLN A 9 11.49 -9.48 19.85
C GLN A 9 11.29 -10.12 18.46
N TYR A 10 10.09 -10.01 17.91
CA TYR A 10 9.73 -10.60 16.60
C TYR A 10 9.76 -9.59 15.45
N ARG A 11 10.48 -8.48 15.59
CA ARG A 11 10.47 -7.38 14.61
C ARG A 11 10.86 -7.82 13.19
N LYS A 12 11.90 -8.65 13.05
CA LYS A 12 12.37 -9.13 11.73
C LYS A 12 11.33 -10.00 11.02
N PRO A 13 10.79 -11.08 11.61
CA PRO A 13 9.76 -11.88 10.94
C PRO A 13 8.48 -11.08 10.69
N LEU A 14 8.09 -10.17 11.60
CA LEU A 14 6.95 -9.29 11.38
C LEU A 14 7.16 -8.32 10.20
N LEU A 15 8.37 -7.77 10.05
CA LEU A 15 8.73 -6.94 8.90
C LEU A 15 8.66 -7.73 7.58
N ILE A 16 9.23 -8.93 7.55
CA ILE A 16 9.19 -9.80 6.36
C ILE A 16 7.73 -10.15 6.02
N GLY A 17 6.95 -10.58 7.00
CA GLY A 17 5.53 -10.90 6.82
C GLY A 17 4.73 -9.69 6.33
N MET A 18 4.97 -8.51 6.91
CA MET A 18 4.36 -7.25 6.46
C MET A 18 4.68 -6.96 4.99
N VAL A 19 5.96 -7.01 4.59
CA VAL A 19 6.37 -6.74 3.20
C VAL A 19 5.74 -7.75 2.23
N LEU A 20 5.80 -9.05 2.54
CA LEU A 20 5.23 -10.09 1.68
C LEU A 20 3.71 -9.94 1.55
N PHE A 21 3.01 -9.73 2.66
CA PHE A 21 1.56 -9.57 2.64
C PHE A 21 1.14 -8.28 1.91
N SER A 22 1.86 -7.17 2.11
CA SER A 22 1.65 -5.94 1.34
C SER A 22 1.89 -6.13 -0.16
N CYS A 23 2.89 -6.91 -0.56
CA CYS A 23 3.11 -7.22 -1.97
C CYS A 23 1.95 -8.03 -2.57
N ILE A 24 1.44 -9.04 -1.85
CA ILE A 24 0.29 -9.84 -2.30
C ILE A 24 -0.94 -8.95 -2.45
N VAL A 25 -1.27 -8.15 -1.43
CA VAL A 25 -2.41 -7.21 -1.48
C VAL A 25 -2.23 -6.19 -2.62
N GLY A 26 -1.03 -5.64 -2.79
CA GLY A 26 -0.71 -4.74 -3.89
C GLY A 26 -0.83 -5.40 -5.27
N GLY A 27 -0.44 -6.67 -5.39
CA GLY A 27 -0.58 -7.46 -6.61
C GLY A 27 -2.04 -7.73 -7.00
N CYS A 28 -2.97 -7.65 -6.06
CA CYS A 28 -4.41 -7.77 -6.32
C CYS A 28 -5.06 -6.42 -6.71
N LEU A 29 -4.30 -5.33 -6.77
CA LEU A 29 -4.81 -3.99 -7.04
C LEU A 29 -4.21 -3.44 -8.32
N PHE A 30 -5.07 -3.13 -9.31
CA PHE A 30 -4.70 -2.15 -10.32
C PHE A 30 -4.48 -0.77 -9.69
N PRO A 31 -3.84 0.16 -10.43
CA PRO A 31 -3.92 1.57 -10.12
C PRO A 31 -5.34 2.01 -9.73
N ILE A 32 -5.47 2.52 -8.50
CA ILE A 32 -6.75 2.74 -7.80
C ILE A 32 -7.57 3.88 -8.39
N VAL A 33 -6.93 4.72 -9.21
CA VAL A 33 -7.57 5.78 -9.97
C VAL A 33 -7.23 5.52 -11.43
N ASN A 34 -8.28 5.43 -12.25
CA ASN A 34 -8.14 5.38 -13.69
C ASN A 34 -8.43 6.77 -14.28
N CYS A 35 -7.38 7.41 -14.79
CA CYS A 35 -7.41 8.68 -15.51
C CYS A 35 -7.40 8.49 -17.04
N ASN A 36 -7.52 7.25 -17.54
CA ASN A 36 -7.58 6.99 -18.97
C ASN A 36 -8.99 7.28 -19.51
N PRO A 37 -9.17 8.34 -20.32
CA PRO A 37 -10.48 8.72 -20.83
C PRO A 37 -10.97 7.77 -21.94
N GLU A 38 -10.07 7.05 -22.61
CA GLU A 38 -10.40 6.17 -23.73
C GLU A 38 -10.91 4.80 -23.25
N ASN A 39 -10.55 4.41 -22.03
CA ASN A 39 -10.94 3.14 -21.43
C ASN A 39 -11.39 3.38 -19.98
N PRO A 40 -12.59 3.97 -19.78
CA PRO A 40 -13.15 4.13 -18.45
C PRO A 40 -13.45 2.74 -17.88
N VAL A 41 -12.95 2.49 -16.67
CA VAL A 41 -13.27 1.25 -15.95
C VAL A 41 -14.65 1.41 -15.34
N GLU A 42 -15.66 0.84 -15.99
CA GLU A 42 -17.05 0.81 -15.51
C GLU A 42 -17.21 -0.22 -14.37
N THR A 43 -16.72 0.15 -13.19
CA THR A 43 -16.98 -0.61 -11.96
C THR A 43 -18.23 -0.04 -11.29
N SER A 44 -19.13 -0.92 -10.82
CA SER A 44 -20.31 -0.49 -10.07
C SER A 44 -19.90 0.36 -8.87
N LEU A 45 -20.73 1.34 -8.50
CA LEU A 45 -20.46 2.22 -7.35
C LEU A 45 -20.19 1.42 -6.07
N VAL A 46 -20.92 0.31 -5.89
CA VAL A 46 -20.75 -0.62 -4.77
C VAL A 46 -19.34 -1.22 -4.76
N MET A 47 -18.90 -1.80 -5.88
CA MET A 47 -17.58 -2.42 -5.97
C MET A 47 -16.45 -1.40 -5.80
N LYS A 48 -16.59 -0.21 -6.41
CA LYS A 48 -15.63 0.89 -6.23
C LYS A 48 -15.52 1.31 -4.76
N THR A 49 -16.64 1.40 -4.06
CA THR A 49 -16.68 1.74 -2.63
C THR A 49 -16.01 0.67 -1.79
N ILE A 50 -16.28 -0.61 -2.06
CA ILE A 50 -15.65 -1.75 -1.35
C ILE A 50 -14.13 -1.72 -1.54
N ILE A 51 -13.65 -1.50 -2.77
CA ILE A 51 -12.22 -1.43 -3.08
C ILE A 51 -11.57 -0.27 -2.32
N LEU A 52 -12.13 0.93 -2.43
CA LEU A 52 -11.58 2.12 -1.76
C LEU A 52 -11.59 1.98 -0.24
N LEU A 53 -12.64 1.40 0.35
CA LEU A 53 -12.70 1.14 1.79
C LEU A 53 -11.66 0.08 2.20
N SER A 54 -11.50 -0.99 1.43
CA SER A 54 -10.52 -2.05 1.71
C SER A 54 -9.09 -1.51 1.65
N VAL A 55 -8.78 -0.69 0.63
CA VAL A 55 -7.52 0.04 0.52
C VAL A 55 -7.34 0.95 1.73
N PHE A 56 -8.35 1.75 2.07
CA PHE A 56 -8.27 2.68 3.19
C PHE A 56 -7.95 1.97 4.52
N ILE A 57 -8.66 0.90 4.83
CA ILE A 57 -8.47 0.11 6.05
C ILE A 57 -7.09 -0.53 6.05
N PHE A 58 -6.72 -1.26 5.00
CA PHE A 58 -5.47 -2.00 4.94
C PHE A 58 -4.26 -1.08 5.11
N TYR A 59 -4.21 0.03 4.37
CA TYR A 59 -3.08 0.96 4.42
C TYR A 59 -3.06 1.77 5.73
N THR A 60 -4.20 1.98 6.39
CA THR A 60 -4.24 2.53 7.75
C THR A 60 -3.60 1.55 8.75
N GLU A 61 -4.00 0.28 8.72
CA GLU A 61 -3.43 -0.78 9.57
C GLU A 61 -1.93 -0.94 9.33
N LEU A 62 -1.49 -0.87 8.07
CA LEU A 62 -0.09 -0.92 7.69
C LEU A 62 0.73 0.21 8.35
N GLY A 63 0.22 1.45 8.32
CA GLY A 63 0.85 2.57 9.01
C GLY A 63 0.92 2.41 10.53
N MET A 64 -0.12 1.81 11.15
CA MET A 64 -0.11 1.50 12.58
C MET A 64 0.92 0.43 12.94
N LEU A 65 1.00 -0.64 12.15
CA LEU A 65 1.99 -1.69 12.33
C LEU A 65 3.42 -1.14 12.20
N GLN A 66 3.66 -0.28 11.22
CA GLN A 66 4.95 0.39 11.06
C GLN A 66 5.31 1.26 12.26
N ALA A 67 4.35 1.99 12.85
CA ALA A 67 4.60 2.79 14.04
C ALA A 67 5.00 1.92 15.22
N ALA A 68 4.39 0.74 15.37
CA ALA A 68 4.73 -0.22 16.41
C ALA A 68 6.10 -0.90 16.19
N LEU A 69 6.45 -1.23 14.93
CA LEU A 69 7.72 -1.86 14.57
C LEU A 69 8.90 -0.87 14.62
N PHE A 70 8.65 0.39 14.25
CA PHE A 70 9.65 1.44 14.09
C PHE A 70 9.29 2.72 14.87
N PRO A 71 9.16 2.66 16.21
CA PRO A 71 8.77 3.82 17.01
C PRO A 71 9.76 4.99 16.86
N ASN A 72 11.05 4.67 16.71
CA ASN A 72 12.12 5.65 16.51
C ASN A 72 12.50 5.84 15.02
N GLY A 73 11.75 5.25 14.09
CA GLY A 73 12.00 5.39 12.65
C GLY A 73 11.83 6.83 12.16
N SER A 74 12.59 7.25 11.15
CA SER A 74 12.38 8.56 10.53
C SER A 74 11.18 8.54 9.59
N ILE A 75 10.57 9.71 9.37
CA ILE A 75 9.48 9.86 8.39
C ILE A 75 9.95 9.45 6.99
N GLY A 76 11.18 9.84 6.62
CA GLY A 76 11.78 9.45 5.35
C GLY A 76 11.96 7.95 5.19
N PHE A 77 12.34 7.23 6.25
CA PHE A 77 12.41 5.76 6.23
C PHE A 77 11.03 5.13 5.99
N ALA A 78 10.00 5.58 6.71
CA ALA A 78 8.64 5.07 6.53
C ALA A 78 8.10 5.36 5.12
N ALA A 79 8.34 6.57 4.59
CA ALA A 79 7.97 6.95 3.23
C ALA A 79 8.66 6.06 2.18
N ALA A 80 9.96 5.82 2.33
CA ALA A 80 10.72 4.95 1.43
C ALA A 80 10.25 3.49 1.50
N LEU A 81 9.95 2.99 2.71
CA LEU A 81 9.42 1.64 2.91
C LEU A 81 8.05 1.48 2.23
N ASN A 82 7.15 2.44 2.41
CA ASN A 82 5.84 2.45 1.77
C ASN A 82 5.95 2.47 0.25
N LEU A 83 6.75 3.40 -0.29
CA LEU A 83 6.99 3.51 -1.72
C LEU A 83 7.55 2.20 -2.29
N GLY A 84 8.55 1.61 -1.62
CA GLY A 84 9.12 0.33 -2.03
C GLY A 84 8.10 -0.79 -2.10
N MET A 85 7.24 -0.92 -1.08
CA MET A 85 6.17 -1.93 -1.07
C MET A 85 5.11 -1.67 -2.15
N THR A 86 4.72 -0.41 -2.39
CA THR A 86 3.77 -0.08 -3.45
C THR A 86 4.34 -0.37 -4.84
N VAL A 87 5.61 -0.06 -5.08
CA VAL A 87 6.30 -0.40 -6.33
C VAL A 87 6.34 -1.92 -6.53
N LEU A 88 6.71 -2.69 -5.50
CA LEU A 88 6.72 -4.15 -5.58
C LEU A 88 5.31 -4.72 -5.84
N GLY A 89 4.29 -4.15 -5.21
CA GLY A 89 2.89 -4.50 -5.48
C GLY A 89 2.49 -4.24 -6.93
N LEU A 90 2.84 -3.09 -7.49
CA LEU A 90 2.58 -2.77 -8.90
C LEU A 90 3.34 -3.68 -9.87
N ILE A 91 4.61 -3.99 -9.58
CA ILE A 91 5.38 -4.94 -10.38
C ILE A 91 4.69 -6.30 -10.36
N PHE A 92 4.28 -6.78 -9.17
CA PHE A 92 3.60 -8.05 -9.06
C PHE A 92 2.26 -8.04 -9.82
N ARG A 93 1.47 -6.96 -9.70
CA ARG A 93 0.22 -6.78 -10.45
C ARG A 93 0.44 -6.85 -11.95
N TYR A 94 1.44 -6.12 -12.45
CA TYR A 94 1.77 -6.07 -13.87
C TYR A 94 2.15 -7.46 -14.40
N LEU A 95 2.96 -8.20 -13.64
CA LEU A 95 3.40 -9.54 -13.99
C LEU A 95 2.28 -10.59 -13.96
N LEU A 96 1.30 -10.45 -13.05
CA LEU A 96 0.14 -11.35 -13.00
C LEU A 96 -0.75 -11.26 -14.25
N GLU A 97 -0.76 -10.11 -14.92
CA GLU A 97 -1.52 -9.88 -16.15
C GLU A 97 -0.59 -9.53 -17.32
N TYR A 98 0.61 -10.10 -17.32
CA TYR A 98 1.55 -9.94 -18.42
C TYR A 98 0.87 -10.35 -19.74
N GLU A 99 1.01 -9.52 -20.77
CA GLU A 99 0.34 -9.64 -22.09
C GLU A 99 -1.18 -9.40 -22.11
N GLU A 100 -1.84 -9.16 -20.99
CA GLU A 100 -3.25 -8.80 -21.01
C GLU A 100 -3.47 -7.32 -21.41
N VAL A 101 -4.55 -7.08 -22.16
CA VAL A 101 -4.95 -5.73 -22.61
C VAL A 101 -5.18 -4.79 -21.42
N SER A 102 -5.58 -5.35 -20.27
CA SER A 102 -5.77 -4.66 -19.01
C SER A 102 -4.57 -3.84 -18.56
N ASN A 103 -3.34 -4.31 -18.81
CA ASN A 103 -2.14 -3.56 -18.48
C ASN A 103 -2.04 -2.26 -19.28
N THR A 104 -2.49 -2.28 -20.54
CA THR A 104 -2.36 -1.13 -21.47
C THR A 104 -3.13 0.09 -20.97
N TYR A 105 -4.36 -0.10 -20.48
CA TYR A 105 -5.17 1.03 -20.03
C TYR A 105 -5.06 1.33 -18.53
N ASN A 106 -4.61 0.37 -17.70
CA ASN A 106 -4.43 0.60 -16.27
C ASN A 106 -3.04 1.19 -15.95
N PHE A 107 -1.95 0.75 -16.58
CA PHE A 107 -0.59 1.17 -16.26
C PHE A 107 -0.13 2.39 -17.07
N THR A 108 -0.97 3.42 -17.11
CA THR A 108 -0.56 4.73 -17.64
C THR A 108 0.29 5.48 -16.61
N ALA A 109 1.15 6.40 -17.07
CA ALA A 109 2.01 7.19 -16.18
C ALA A 109 1.20 7.94 -15.10
N ALA A 110 0.04 8.49 -15.46
CA ALA A 110 -0.84 9.19 -14.53
C ALA A 110 -1.42 8.26 -13.46
N ASN A 111 -1.95 7.11 -13.87
CA ASN A 111 -2.54 6.12 -12.97
C ASN A 111 -1.49 5.58 -11.98
N VAL A 112 -0.30 5.23 -12.50
CA VAL A 112 0.82 4.74 -11.68
C VAL A 112 1.29 5.81 -10.71
N ALA A 113 1.47 7.07 -11.16
CA ALA A 113 1.90 8.15 -10.28
C ALA A 113 0.90 8.42 -9.15
N LEU A 114 -0.40 8.46 -9.45
CA LEU A 114 -1.45 8.64 -8.44
C LEU A 114 -1.52 7.47 -7.47
N HIS A 115 -1.38 6.24 -7.96
CA HIS A 115 -1.37 5.06 -7.10
C HIS A 115 -0.16 5.04 -6.16
N LEU A 116 1.03 5.29 -6.69
CA LEU A 116 2.26 5.41 -5.89
C LEU A 116 2.13 6.52 -4.84
N PHE A 117 1.63 7.69 -5.23
CA PHE A 117 1.41 8.81 -4.31
C PHE A 117 0.42 8.44 -3.20
N ALA A 118 -0.79 7.99 -3.57
CA ALA A 118 -1.85 7.72 -2.60
C ALA A 118 -1.45 6.61 -1.61
N LEU A 119 -0.89 5.51 -2.09
CA LEU A 119 -0.56 4.36 -1.26
C LEU A 119 0.76 4.52 -0.50
N THR A 120 1.60 5.49 -0.87
CA THR A 120 2.73 5.92 -0.04
C THR A 120 2.28 6.84 1.09
N ILE A 121 1.41 7.81 0.79
CA ILE A 121 0.99 8.86 1.73
C ILE A 121 0.02 8.33 2.79
N LEU A 122 -0.95 7.50 2.42
CA LEU A 122 -1.97 7.01 3.35
C LEU A 122 -1.39 6.29 4.60
N PRO A 123 -0.54 5.26 4.48
CA PRO A 123 0.10 4.63 5.64
C PRO A 123 1.05 5.59 6.37
N LEU A 124 1.69 6.52 5.65
CA LEU A 124 2.60 7.51 6.22
C LEU A 124 1.87 8.48 7.15
N MET A 125 0.66 8.93 6.77
CA MET A 125 -0.18 9.80 7.61
C MET A 125 -0.52 9.12 8.93
N THR A 126 -0.87 7.82 8.89
CA THR A 126 -1.17 7.06 10.10
C THR A 126 0.09 6.81 10.94
N TYR A 127 1.23 6.52 10.31
CA TYR A 127 2.52 6.38 10.98
C TYR A 127 2.89 7.66 11.76
N ILE A 128 2.82 8.83 11.12
CA ILE A 128 3.09 10.13 11.74
C ILE A 128 2.11 10.41 12.89
N SER A 129 0.82 10.20 12.65
CA SER A 129 -0.23 10.44 13.65
C SER A 129 -0.05 9.59 14.91
N ARG A 130 0.47 8.37 14.77
CA ARG A 130 0.77 7.48 15.90
C ARG A 130 2.05 7.90 16.62
N LYS A 131 3.06 8.35 15.89
CA LYS A 131 4.31 8.82 16.48
C LYS A 131 4.14 10.09 17.33
N GLN A 132 3.23 10.99 16.94
CA GLN A 132 2.90 12.19 17.73
C GLN A 132 2.17 11.90 19.05
N LYS A 133 1.60 10.70 19.21
CA LYS A 133 0.83 10.29 20.40
C LYS A 133 1.62 9.42 21.38
N SER A 134 2.85 9.04 21.03
CA SER A 134 3.75 8.21 21.84
C SER A 134 4.80 9.05 22.54
#